data_AF-A0A954X6V1-F1
#
_entry.id   AF-A0A954X6V1-F1
#
_cell.length_a   1.000
_cell.length_b   1.000
_cell.length_c   1.000
_cell.angle_alpha   90.00
_cell.angle_beta   90.00
_cell.angle_gamma   90.00
#
_symmetry.space_group_name_H-M   'P 1'
#
loop_
_entity.id
_entity.type
_entity.pdbx_description
1 polymer ?
#
loop_
_entity_poly.entity_id
_entity_poly.type
_entity_poly.pdbx_seq_one_letter_code
_entity_poly.pdbx_strand_id
1 'polypeptide(L)' 'MLEELKNEEIVNKVGGRFKLSTLMQKRLVQLNQGSRALVDVPAHDKMQIVIQEILQDKIFLDTSNEV' A
#
# COMPACT_ATOMS: atom_id res chain seq x y z
N MET A 1 16.29 12.50 -0.50
CA MET A 1 15.38 13.67 -0.41
C MET A 1 13.99 13.44 -0.99
N LEU A 2 13.73 13.42 -2.31
CA LEU A 2 12.36 13.26 -2.85
C LEU A 2 11.71 11.89 -2.54
N GLU A 3 12.48 10.81 -2.59
CA GLU A 3 12.02 9.46 -2.21
C GLU A 3 11.81 9.30 -0.70
N GLU A 4 12.64 9.94 0.12
CA GLU A 4 12.45 9.95 1.58
C GLU A 4 11.19 10.70 1.98
N LEU A 5 10.88 11.81 1.32
CA LEU A 5 9.67 12.57 1.57
C LEU A 5 8.40 11.76 1.21
N LYS A 6 8.45 11.01 0.10
CA LYS A 6 7.39 10.05 -0.28
C LYS A 6 7.22 8.93 0.77
N ASN A 7 8.33 8.44 1.33
CA ASN A 7 8.29 7.43 2.39
C ASN A 7 7.70 7.98 3.70
N GLU A 8 7.96 9.24 4.04
CA GLU A 8 7.36 9.87 5.22
C GLU A 8 5.86 10.13 4.99
N GLU A 9 5.47 10.60 3.80
CA GLU A 9 4.07 10.85 3.43
C GLU A 9 3.22 9.58 3.52
N ILE A 10 3.68 8.47 2.94
CA ILE A 10 2.95 7.20 2.97
C ILE A 10 2.85 6.64 4.40
N VAL A 11 3.90 6.81 5.22
CA VAL A 11 3.91 6.40 6.63
C VAL A 11 2.91 7.21 7.44
N ASN A 12 2.84 8.52 7.23
CA ASN A 12 1.87 9.38 7.91
C ASN A 12 0.43 9.04 7.47
N LYS A 13 0.23 8.74 6.18
CA LYS A 13 -1.06 8.37 5.61
C LYS A 13 -1.64 7.08 6.19
N VAL A 14 -0.82 6.05 6.36
CA VAL A 14 -1.26 4.77 6.94
C VAL A 14 -1.26 4.75 8.48
N GLY A 15 -0.76 5.82 9.12
CA GLY A 15 -0.68 5.95 10.58
C GLY A 15 0.47 5.17 11.23
N GLY A 16 1.61 5.04 10.55
CA GLY A 16 2.86 4.53 11.11
C GLY A 16 3.54 3.41 10.30
N ARG A 17 4.85 3.22 10.54
CA ARG A 17 5.69 2.25 9.81
C ARG A 17 5.24 0.80 9.98
N PHE A 18 4.74 0.44 11.15
CA PHE A 18 4.25 -0.92 11.41
C PHE A 18 3.00 -1.23 10.58
N LYS A 19 2.02 -0.32 10.58
CA LYS A 19 0.80 -0.44 9.77
C LYS A 19 1.12 -0.46 8.27
N LEU A 20 2.12 0.31 7.83
CA LEU A 20 2.60 0.30 6.45
C LEU A 20 3.10 -1.10 6.08
N SER A 21 4.04 -1.66 6.85
CA SER A 21 4.57 -3.00 6.59
C SER A 21 3.46 -4.05 6.56
N THR A 22 2.50 -4.00 7.50
CA THR A 22 1.36 -4.93 7.50
C THR A 22 0.48 -4.77 6.26
N LEU A 23 0.11 -3.54 5.89
CA LEU A 23 -0.72 -3.27 4.72
C LEU A 23 -0.03 -3.73 3.44
N MET A 24 1.26 -3.42 3.31
CA MET A 24 2.06 -3.83 2.16
C MET A 24 2.15 -5.33 2.03
N GLN A 25 2.45 -6.05 3.11
CA GLN A 25 2.51 -7.51 3.11
C GLN A 25 1.16 -8.14 2.75
N LYS A 26 0.07 -7.70 3.37
CA LYS A 26 -1.28 -8.19 3.07
C LYS A 26 -1.64 -7.98 1.59
N ARG A 27 -1.34 -6.80 1.04
CA ARG A 27 -1.66 -6.50 -0.35
C ARG A 27 -0.80 -7.27 -1.33
N LEU A 28 0.49 -7.44 -1.05
CA LEU A 28 1.38 -8.26 -1.88
C LEU A 28 0.89 -9.71 -1.96
N VAL A 29 0.41 -10.29 -0.86
CA VAL A 29 -0.18 -11.63 -0.87
C VAL A 29 -1.40 -11.70 -1.79
N GLN A 30 -2.30 -10.72 -1.72
CA GLN A 30 -3.47 -10.65 -2.61
C GLN A 30 -3.07 -10.56 -4.09
N LEU A 31 -2.10 -9.71 -4.43
CA LEU A 31 -1.56 -9.59 -5.79
C LEU A 31 -0.84 -10.87 -6.25
N ASN A 32 -0.19 -11.60 -5.33
CA ASN A 32 0.39 -12.90 -5.62
C ASN A 32 -0.66 -13.98 -5.87
N GLN A 33 -1.83 -13.88 -5.23
CA GLN A 33 -2.97 -14.77 -5.44
C GLN A 33 -3.78 -14.44 -6.72
N GLY A 34 -3.35 -13.44 -7.51
CA GLY A 34 -4.00 -13.08 -8.76
C GLY A 34 -5.06 -11.98 -8.63
N SER A 35 -5.13 -11.28 -7.50
CA SER A 35 -5.98 -10.08 -7.39
C SER A 35 -5.53 -9.01 -8.38
N ARG A 36 -6.50 -8.29 -8.95
CA ARG A 36 -6.23 -7.19 -9.87
C ARG A 36 -5.69 -5.97 -9.12
N ALA A 37 -4.76 -5.24 -9.76
CA ALA A 37 -4.36 -3.91 -9.33
C ALA A 37 -5.54 -2.93 -9.44
N LEU A 38 -5.68 -2.04 -8.45
CA LEU A 38 -6.72 -1.01 -8.40
C LEU A 38 -6.31 0.30 -9.08
N VAL A 39 -5.06 0.34 -9.55
CA VAL A 39 -4.43 1.47 -10.23
C VAL A 39 -3.95 1.02 -11.59
N ASP A 40 -4.07 1.90 -12.58
CA ASP A 40 -3.54 1.66 -13.92
C ASP A 40 -2.11 2.22 -13.95
N VAL A 41 -1.14 1.37 -13.64
CA VAL A 41 0.27 1.70 -13.73
C VAL A 41 0.95 0.72 -14.70
N PRO A 42 1.85 1.20 -15.56
CA PRO A 42 2.67 0.34 -16.42
C PRO A 42 3.70 -0.50 -15.63
N ALA A 43 3.68 -0.40 -14.30
CA ALA A 43 4.61 -1.06 -13.41
C ALA A 43 4.30 -2.55 -13.31
N HIS A 44 5.26 -3.38 -13.74
CA HIS A 44 5.27 -4.82 -13.49
C HIS A 44 5.60 -5.16 -12.03
N ASP A 45 6.14 -4.20 -11.28
CA ASP A 45 6.53 -4.38 -9.89
C ASP A 45 5.31 -4.26 -8.97
N LYS A 46 4.97 -5.38 -8.32
CA LYS A 46 3.88 -5.45 -7.34
C LYS A 46 4.06 -4.46 -6.20
N MET A 47 5.29 -4.20 -5.78
CA MET A 47 5.57 -3.23 -4.71
C MET A 47 5.19 -1.81 -5.12
N GLN A 48 5.50 -1.41 -6.36
CA GLN A 48 5.10 -0.12 -6.90
C GLN A 48 3.58 0.00 -7.01
N ILE A 49 2.89 -1.07 -7.42
CA ILE A 49 1.41 -1.10 -7.44
C ILE A 49 0.87 -0.81 -6.04
N VAL A 50 1.35 -1.52 -5.01
CA VAL A 50 0.88 -1.31 -3.63
C VAL A 50 1.11 0.13 -3.16
N ILE A 51 2.29 0.70 -3.40
CA ILE A 51 2.61 2.08 -3.02
C ILE A 51 1.64 3.06 -3.69
N GLN A 52 1.37 2.89 -4.99
CA GLN A 52 0.44 3.73 -5.74
C GLN A 52 -1.00 3.58 -5.25
N GLU A 53 -1.43 2.38 -4.89
CA GLU A 53 -2.75 2.15 -4.31
C GLU A 53 -2.93 2.86 -2.96
N ILE A 54 -1.89 2.91 -2.12
CA ILE A 54 -1.92 3.65 -0.85
C ILE A 54 -1.92 5.16 -1.12
N LEU A 55 -1.05 5.65 -2.01
CA LEU A 55 -0.98 7.07 -2.35
C LEU A 55 -2.30 7.60 -2.92
N GLN A 56 -3.01 6.79 -3.70
CA GLN A 56 -4.31 7.13 -4.30
C GLN A 56 -5.53 6.76 -3.42
N ASP A 57 -5.33 6.46 -2.13
CA ASP A 57 -6.40 6.11 -1.17
C ASP A 57 -7.28 4.93 -1.61
N LYS A 58 -6.74 4.01 -2.43
CA LYS A 58 -7.47 2.83 -2.91
C LYS A 58 -7.47 1.68 -1.92
N ILE A 59 -6.44 1.61 -1.08
CA ILE A 59 -6.32 0.61 -0.02
C ILE A 59 -5.97 1.28 1.30
N PHE A 60 -6.49 0.72 2.38
CA PHE A 60 -6.25 1.15 3.75
C PHE A 60 -6.28 -0.07 4.67
N LEU A 61 -5.59 0.03 5.80
CA LEU A 61 -5.69 -1.00 6.82
C LEU A 61 -6.99 -0.74 7.58
N ASP A 62 -7.99 -1.60 7.38
CA ASP A 62 -9.19 -1.55 8.20
C ASP A 62 -8.81 -1.90 9.65
N THR A 63 -8.92 -0.91 10.53
CA THR A 63 -8.70 -1.05 11.99
C THR A 63 -10.02 -1.13 12.74
N SER A 64 -11.15 -1.13 12.03
CA SER A 64 -12.46 -1.40 12.58
C SER A 64 -12.50 -2.90 12.83
N ASN A 65 -11.99 -3.30 13.99
CA ASN A 65 -12.00 -4.68 14.45
C ASN A 65 -13.45 -5.07 14.77
N GLU A 66 -14.29 -5.23 13.74
CA GLU A 66 -15.58 -5.89 13.84
C GLU A 66 -15.32 -7.40 13.98
N VAL A 67 -15.25 -7.83 15.25
CA VAL A 67 -15.32 -9.24 15.67
C VAL A 67 -16.74 -9.59 16.08
#